data_AF-A0A6I0SEU5-F1
#
_entry.id   AF-A0A6I0SEU5-F1
#
_cell.length_a   1.000
_cell.length_b   1.000
_cell.length_c   1.000
_cell.angle_alpha   90.00
_cell.angle_beta   90.00
_cell.angle_gamma   90.00
#
_symmetry.space_group_name_H-M   'P 1'
#
loop_
_entity.id
_entity.type
_entity.pdbx_description
1 polymer ?
#
loop_
_entity_poly.entity_id
_entity_poly.type
_entity_poly.pdbx_seq_one_letter_code
_entity_poly.pdbx_strand_id
1 'polypeptide(L)'
;DRFHFPGFMKGRQVYEVYKNSDVFVMPSVSEPFGIAPLEAMQCGTPSIISKQSGCGEILDKVIKTDYWDIHAMADAIHSLCTNPSLFEYLKEEGKKEVDGITWEKVGLRIRALYESVLRNYGK
;
A
#
# COMPACT_ATOMS: atom_id res chain seq x y z
N ASP A 1 -19.21 -7.67 19.57
CA ASP A 1 -17.94 -7.04 19.94
C ASP A 1 -16.71 -7.61 19.21
N ARG A 2 -16.65 -7.51 17.88
CA ARG A 2 -15.41 -7.79 17.11
C ARG A 2 -15.12 -6.74 16.02
N PHE A 3 -15.97 -5.73 15.94
CA PHE A 3 -15.91 -4.68 14.93
C PHE A 3 -16.03 -3.34 15.62
N HIS A 4 -15.14 -2.41 15.28
CA HIS A 4 -15.20 -1.02 15.69
C HIS A 4 -15.31 -0.17 14.43
N PHE A 5 -16.36 0.64 14.31
CA PHE A 5 -16.59 1.56 13.20
C PHE A 5 -16.32 2.99 13.67
N PRO A 6 -15.11 3.52 13.46
CA PRO A 6 -14.70 4.81 13.99
C PRO A 6 -15.29 6.01 13.23
N GLY A 7 -15.96 5.78 12.09
CA GLY A 7 -16.44 6.83 11.21
C GLY A 7 -15.32 7.46 10.38
N PHE A 8 -15.54 8.68 9.90
CA PHE A 8 -14.58 9.39 9.05
C PHE A 8 -13.41 9.96 9.85
N MET A 9 -12.19 9.55 9.52
CA MET A 9 -10.96 10.05 10.13
C MET A 9 -10.28 11.11 9.28
N LYS A 10 -9.60 12.06 9.92
CA LYS A 10 -8.85 13.12 9.24
C LYS A 10 -7.46 13.29 9.81
N GLY A 11 -6.52 13.64 8.93
CA GLY A 11 -5.15 14.03 9.29
C GLY A 11 -4.50 13.03 10.23
N ARG A 12 -4.10 13.49 11.42
CA ARG A 12 -3.37 12.70 12.42
C ARG A 12 -4.08 11.39 12.82
N GLN A 13 -5.41 11.37 12.84
CA GLN A 13 -6.19 10.20 13.25
C GLN A 13 -5.91 8.99 12.35
N VAL A 14 -5.75 9.23 11.05
CA VAL A 14 -5.48 8.18 10.06
C VAL A 14 -4.14 7.51 10.36
N TYR A 15 -3.10 8.31 10.57
CA TYR A 15 -1.76 7.82 10.91
C TYR A 15 -1.71 7.07 12.23
N GLU A 16 -2.43 7.56 13.25
CA GLU A 16 -2.51 6.88 14.54
C GLU A 16 -3.18 5.52 14.43
N VAL A 17 -4.21 5.38 13.60
CA VAL A 17 -4.88 4.10 13.39
C VAL A 17 -4.02 3.12 12.59
N TYR A 18 -3.33 3.58 11.55
CA TYR A 18 -2.35 2.72 10.88
C TYR A 18 -1.31 2.21 11.88
N LYS A 19 -0.65 3.12 12.60
CA LYS A 19 0.44 2.77 13.53
C LYS A 19 0.01 1.86 14.68
N ASN A 20 -1.26 1.89 15.07
CA ASN A 20 -1.83 1.03 16.10
C ASN A 20 -2.45 -0.27 15.54
N SER A 21 -2.35 -0.52 14.23
CA SER A 21 -2.87 -1.72 13.58
C SER A 21 -1.75 -2.71 13.28
N ASP A 22 -2.00 -4.01 13.49
CA ASP A 22 -1.08 -5.09 13.10
C ASP A 22 -1.11 -5.38 11.59
N VAL A 23 -2.24 -5.08 10.93
CA VAL A 23 -2.41 -5.32 9.49
C VAL A 23 -3.42 -4.34 8.90
N PHE A 24 -3.12 -3.83 7.70
CA PHE A 24 -4.08 -3.13 6.85
C PHE A 24 -4.57 -4.06 5.74
N VAL A 25 -5.88 -4.10 5.49
CA VAL A 25 -6.48 -5.00 4.49
C VAL A 25 -7.34 -4.18 3.53
N MET A 26 -7.04 -4.28 2.24
CA MET A 26 -7.78 -3.62 1.16
C MET A 26 -8.24 -4.65 0.12
N PRO A 27 -9.43 -5.27 0.33
CA PRO A 27 -9.99 -6.30 -0.55
C PRO A 27 -10.75 -5.69 -1.74
N SER A 28 -10.18 -4.67 -2.40
CA SER A 28 -10.86 -3.90 -3.43
C SER A 28 -11.09 -4.70 -4.73
N VAL A 29 -12.34 -4.72 -5.21
CA VAL A 29 -12.69 -5.27 -6.53
C VAL A 29 -12.14 -4.39 -7.66
N SER A 30 -12.15 -3.08 -7.44
CA SER A 30 -11.62 -2.08 -8.36
C SER A 30 -10.99 -0.95 -7.56
N GLU A 31 -9.68 -0.77 -7.75
CA GLU A 31 -8.91 0.29 -7.12
C GLU A 31 -7.92 0.84 -8.16
N PRO A 32 -8.14 2.06 -8.70
CA PRO A 32 -7.31 2.60 -9.77
C PRO A 32 -5.83 2.73 -9.40
N PHE A 33 -5.53 3.13 -8.16
CA PHE A 33 -4.16 3.19 -7.67
C PHE A 33 -4.04 2.67 -6.24
N GLY A 34 -4.82 3.20 -5.30
CA GLY A 34 -4.76 2.77 -3.90
C GLY A 34 -3.55 3.32 -3.17
N ILE A 35 -3.65 4.58 -2.70
CA ILE A 35 -2.61 5.24 -1.88
C ILE A 35 -2.64 4.72 -0.43
N ALA A 36 -3.81 4.32 0.08
CA ALA A 36 -3.99 3.85 1.44
C ALA A 36 -3.01 2.73 1.90
N PRO A 37 -2.73 1.67 1.11
CA PRO A 37 -1.72 0.68 1.48
C PRO A 37 -0.31 1.27 1.56
N LEU A 38 0.05 2.24 0.71
CA LEU A 38 1.34 2.91 0.79
C LEU A 38 1.45 3.70 2.11
N GLU A 39 0.39 4.41 2.50
CA GLU A 39 0.34 5.15 3.76
C GLU A 39 0.45 4.24 4.98
N ALA A 40 -0.24 3.08 4.95
CA ALA A 40 -0.15 2.07 6.00
C ALA A 40 1.28 1.52 6.10
N MET A 41 1.89 1.13 4.98
CA MET A 41 3.27 0.63 4.93
C MET A 41 4.28 1.70 5.40
N GLN A 42 4.07 2.97 5.06
CA GLN A 42 4.91 4.08 5.54
C GLN A 42 4.84 4.24 7.06
N CYS A 43 3.70 3.90 7.67
CA CYS A 43 3.51 3.89 9.13
C CYS A 43 4.11 2.64 9.81
N GLY A 44 4.66 1.70 9.04
CA GLY A 44 5.18 0.42 9.56
C GLY A 44 4.12 -0.66 9.72
N THR A 45 2.98 -0.53 9.04
CA THR A 45 1.88 -1.49 9.10
C THR A 45 1.88 -2.36 7.83
N PRO A 46 2.14 -3.67 7.95
CA PRO A 46 2.04 -4.59 6.82
C PRO A 46 0.65 -4.53 6.18
N SER A 47 0.62 -4.65 4.85
CA SER A 47 -0.60 -4.53 4.06
C SER A 47 -0.93 -5.83 3.31
N ILE A 48 -2.22 -6.11 3.18
CA ILE A 48 -2.81 -7.14 2.32
C ILE A 48 -3.70 -6.43 1.30
N ILE A 49 -3.45 -6.64 0.02
CA ILE A 49 -4.20 -5.99 -1.06
C ILE A 49 -4.74 -7.02 -2.05
N SER A 50 -5.79 -6.64 -2.78
CA SER A 50 -6.23 -7.41 -3.94
C SER A 50 -5.23 -7.30 -5.08
N LYS A 51 -5.00 -8.40 -5.80
CA LYS A 51 -4.11 -8.46 -6.99
C LYS A 51 -4.49 -7.45 -8.07
N GLN A 52 -5.77 -7.11 -8.19
CA GLN A 52 -6.30 -6.17 -9.18
C GLN A 52 -6.20 -4.69 -8.77
N SER A 53 -5.57 -4.37 -7.63
CA SER A 53 -5.34 -2.99 -7.21
C SER A 53 -4.21 -2.37 -8.04
N GLY A 54 -4.34 -1.11 -8.48
CA GLY A 54 -3.29 -0.46 -9.28
C GLY A 54 -1.91 -0.40 -8.60
N CYS A 55 -1.86 -0.21 -7.28
CA CYS A 55 -0.62 -0.29 -6.49
C CYS A 55 0.00 -1.69 -6.47
N GLY A 56 -0.79 -2.73 -6.76
CA GLY A 56 -0.32 -4.10 -6.85
C GLY A 56 0.73 -4.31 -7.95
N GLU A 57 0.81 -3.43 -8.95
CA GLU A 57 1.85 -3.49 -9.98
C GLU A 57 3.21 -2.96 -9.52
N ILE A 58 3.24 -2.12 -8.48
CA ILE A 58 4.46 -1.41 -8.05
C ILE A 58 4.97 -1.82 -6.66
N LEU A 59 4.16 -2.53 -5.88
CA LEU A 59 4.51 -2.99 -4.53
C LEU A 59 4.91 -4.47 -4.57
N ASP A 60 6.12 -4.80 -4.14
CA ASP A 60 6.60 -6.18 -4.00
C ASP A 60 6.58 -6.65 -2.54
N LYS A 61 6.69 -5.74 -1.57
CA LYS A 61 6.75 -6.04 -0.13
C LYS A 61 5.38 -5.98 0.53
N VAL A 62 4.39 -6.56 -0.14
CA VAL A 62 2.99 -6.61 0.26
C VAL A 62 2.40 -7.99 -0.06
N ILE A 63 1.46 -8.47 0.76
CA ILE A 63 0.75 -9.71 0.45
C ILE A 63 -0.37 -9.40 -0.55
N LYS A 64 -0.44 -10.15 -1.64
CA LYS A 64 -1.45 -9.99 -2.69
C LYS A 64 -2.35 -11.22 -2.75
N THR A 65 -3.65 -11.03 -2.58
CA THR A 65 -4.65 -12.12 -2.69
C THR A 65 -5.67 -11.80 -3.77
N ASP A 66 -6.39 -12.80 -4.27
CA ASP A 66 -7.59 -12.53 -5.07
C ASP A 66 -8.68 -11.95 -4.15
N TYR A 67 -9.42 -10.93 -4.61
CA TYR A 67 -10.41 -10.25 -3.77
C TYR A 67 -11.55 -11.17 -3.30
N TRP A 68 -11.83 -12.23 -4.05
CA TRP A 68 -12.89 -13.21 -3.75
C TRP A 68 -12.39 -14.41 -2.91
N ASP A 69 -11.07 -14.55 -2.73
CA ASP A 69 -10.51 -15.65 -1.95
C ASP A 69 -10.43 -15.30 -0.47
N ILE A 70 -11.55 -15.51 0.21
CA ILE A 70 -11.68 -15.25 1.64
C ILE A 70 -10.77 -16.13 2.50
N HIS A 71 -10.38 -17.32 2.01
CA HIS A 71 -9.52 -18.24 2.76
C HIS A 71 -8.08 -17.76 2.70
N ALA A 72 -7.57 -17.45 1.51
CA ALA A 72 -6.24 -16.87 1.36
C ALA A 72 -6.09 -15.55 2.13
N MET A 73 -7.14 -14.73 2.16
CA MET A 73 -7.13 -13.48 2.92
C MET A 73 -7.11 -13.71 4.44
N ALA A 74 -7.93 -14.64 4.95
CA ALA A 74 -7.92 -15.01 6.35
C ALA A 74 -6.57 -15.62 6.78
N ASP A 75 -6.00 -16.49 5.96
CA ASP A 75 -4.70 -17.12 6.20
C ASP A 75 -3.57 -16.08 6.22
N ALA A 76 -3.62 -15.09 5.32
CA ALA A 76 -2.66 -13.99 5.29
C ALA A 76 -2.74 -13.10 6.54
N ILE A 77 -3.96 -12.73 6.95
CA ILE A 77 -4.19 -11.98 8.21
C ILE A 77 -3.66 -12.77 9.40
N HIS A 78 -4.03 -14.05 9.49
CA HIS A 78 -3.60 -14.91 10.57
C HIS A 78 -2.08 -15.06 10.62
N SER A 79 -1.44 -15.26 9.46
CA SER A 79 0.01 -15.39 9.35
C SER A 79 0.74 -14.14 9.83
N LEU A 80 0.26 -12.95 9.46
CA LEU A 80 0.83 -11.68 9.96
C LEU A 80 0.69 -11.55 11.48
N CYS A 81 -0.46 -11.90 12.04
CA CYS A 81 -0.70 -11.76 13.48
C CYS A 81 -0.01 -12.83 14.34
N THR A 82 0.41 -13.96 13.75
CA THR A 82 0.97 -15.10 14.50
C THR A 82 2.41 -15.45 14.16
N ASN A 83 2.99 -14.85 13.11
CA ASN A 83 4.37 -15.02 12.72
C ASN A 83 5.15 -13.70 12.86
N PRO A 84 5.81 -13.46 14.00
CA PRO A 84 6.56 -12.23 14.25
C PRO A 84 7.65 -11.95 13.22
N SER A 85 8.30 -13.00 12.69
CA SER A 85 9.36 -12.84 11.69
C SER A 85 8.80 -12.33 10.35
N LEU A 86 7.64 -12.83 9.93
CA LEU A 86 6.96 -12.33 8.72
C LEU A 86 6.49 -10.89 8.91
N PHE A 87 5.92 -10.58 10.08
CA PHE A 87 5.48 -9.24 10.42
C PHE A 87 6.64 -8.24 10.36
N GLU A 88 7.74 -8.49 11.08
CA GLU A 88 8.89 -7.58 11.10
C GLU A 88 9.54 -7.45 9.73
N TYR A 89 9.64 -8.53 8.95
CA TYR A 89 10.13 -8.46 7.57
C TYR A 89 9.28 -7.52 6.70
N LEU A 90 7.96 -7.71 6.67
CA LEU A 90 7.06 -6.89 5.84
C LEU A 90 6.95 -5.45 6.35
N LYS A 91 7.06 -5.23 7.65
CA LYS A 91 7.11 -3.90 8.25
C LYS A 91 8.36 -3.14 7.83
N GLU A 92 9.54 -3.74 7.94
CA GLU A 92 10.80 -3.08 7.59
C GLU A 92 10.98 -2.92 6.08
N GLU A 93 10.85 -4.00 5.33
CA GLU A 93 11.08 -3.98 3.88
C GLU A 93 9.93 -3.29 3.14
N GLY A 94 8.69 -3.45 3.61
CA GLY A 94 7.54 -2.71 3.09
C GLY A 94 7.72 -1.22 3.25
N LYS A 95 8.12 -0.76 4.45
CA LYS A 95 8.42 0.64 4.69
C LYS A 95 9.54 1.16 3.78
N LYS A 96 10.65 0.43 3.66
CA LYS A 96 11.77 0.82 2.77
C LYS A 96 11.34 0.96 1.31
N GLU A 97 10.51 0.04 0.83
CA GLU A 97 9.96 0.08 -0.53
C GLU A 97 9.16 1.37 -0.76
N VAL A 98 8.19 1.67 0.09
CA VAL A 98 7.31 2.83 -0.10
C VAL A 98 7.97 4.16 0.21
N ASP A 99 8.95 4.21 1.12
CA ASP A 99 9.78 5.40 1.35
C ASP A 99 10.64 5.72 0.10
N GLY A 100 10.92 4.72 -0.73
CA GLY A 100 11.60 4.87 -2.02
C GLY A 100 10.73 5.52 -3.12
N ILE A 101 9.40 5.51 -2.97
CA ILE A 101 8.43 6.04 -3.92
C ILE A 101 8.11 7.48 -3.54
N THR A 102 8.79 8.45 -4.17
CA THR A 102 8.64 9.87 -3.85
C THR A 102 8.04 10.68 -4.99
N TRP A 103 7.24 11.68 -4.63
CA TRP A 103 6.69 12.65 -5.59
C TRP A 103 7.77 13.40 -6.37
N GLU A 104 8.92 13.65 -5.75
CA GLU A 104 10.05 14.29 -6.42
C GLU A 104 10.58 13.44 -7.59
N LYS A 105 10.80 12.13 -7.37
CA LYS A 105 11.24 11.21 -8.45
C LYS A 105 10.21 11.15 -9.58
N VAL A 106 8.93 11.07 -9.23
CA VAL A 106 7.83 11.06 -10.21
C VAL A 106 7.78 12.38 -10.99
N GLY A 107 7.86 13.51 -10.30
CA GLY A 107 7.83 14.84 -10.91
C GLY A 107 9.00 15.10 -11.86
N LEU A 108 10.21 14.69 -11.48
CA LEU A 108 11.39 14.79 -12.36
C LEU A 108 11.22 13.95 -13.64
N ARG A 109 10.66 12.74 -13.52
CA ARG A 109 10.39 11.87 -14.67
C ARG A 109 9.34 12.46 -15.61
N ILE A 110 8.25 13.02 -15.07
CA ILE A 110 7.21 13.68 -15.86
C ILE A 110 7.77 14.93 -16.54
N ARG A 111 8.56 15.75 -15.84
CA ARG A 111 9.20 16.94 -16.42
C ARG A 111 10.10 16.58 -17.58
N ALA A 112 10.96 15.57 -17.42
CA ALA A 112 11.85 15.10 -18.48
C ALA A 112 11.06 14.62 -19.71
N LEU A 113 9.91 13.97 -19.51
CA LEU A 113 9.02 13.58 -20.61
C LEU A 113 8.47 14.80 -21.34
N TYR A 114 7.97 15.82 -20.63
CA TYR A 114 7.49 17.06 -21.25
C TYR A 114 8.60 17.78 -22.03
N GLU A 115 9.80 17.90 -21.45
CA GLU A 115 10.97 18.47 -22.13
C GLU A 115 11.33 17.69 -23.41
N SER A 116 11.23 16.36 -23.38
CA SER A 116 11.51 15.53 -24.56
C SER A 116 10.49 15.74 -25.68
N VAL A 117 9.20 15.85 -25.34
CA VAL A 117 8.13 16.11 -26.32
C VAL A 117 8.32 17.49 -26.93
N LEU A 118 8.58 18.52 -26.11
CA LEU A 118 8.83 19.88 -26.60
C LEU A 118 10.04 19.96 -27.53
N ARG A 119 11.12 19.22 -27.25
CA ARG A 119 12.32 19.18 -28.10
C ARG A 119 12.07 18.53 -29.46
N ASN A 120 11.14 17.58 -29.52
CA ASN A 120 10.81 16.83 -30.73
C ASN A 120 9.58 17.39 -31.46
N TYR A 121 8.90 18.39 -30.89
CA TYR A 121 7.72 19.00 -31.49
C TYR A 121 8.13 19.85 -32.70
N GLY A 122 7.67 19.46 -33.90
CA GLY A 122 7.95 20.17 -35.16
C GLY A 122 9.29 19.82 -35.83
N LYS A 123 10.00 18.81 -35.32
CA LYS A 123 10.96 18.04 -36.12
C LYS A 123 10.22 16.89 -36.82
#